data_AF-A0AB74E255-F1
#
_entry.id   AF-A0AB74E255-F1
#
_cell.length_a   1.000
_cell.length_b   1.000
_cell.length_c   1.000
_cell.angle_alpha   90.00
_cell.angle_beta   90.00
_cell.angle_gamma   90.00
#
_symmetry.space_group_name_H-M   'P 1'
#
loop_
_entity.id
_entity.type
_entity.pdbx_description
1 polymer ?
#
loop_
_entity_poly.entity_id
_entity_poly.type
_entity_poly.pdbx_seq_one_letter_code
_entity_poly.pdbx_strand_id
1 'polypeptide(L)'
;MKLEHITKKYGSNVVLNDIDFDFGDSRIVGLIGKNGVGKTTVMKVMNGNIIKFDGKVDIDNADNIGFLIEHPKLYDNKSGLYNLKLFAQVLGKGFDKAYTDKIIDAFGM
;
A
#
# COMPACT_ATOMS: atom_id res chain seq x y z
N MET A 1 -1.31 1.30 12.59
CA MET A 1 -0.90 2.46 11.76
C MET A 1 -1.77 3.66 12.11
N LYS A 2 -1.14 4.81 12.36
CA LYS A 2 -1.80 6.08 12.64
C LYS A 2 -1.28 7.19 11.71
N LEU A 3 -2.17 8.07 11.29
CA LEU A 3 -1.90 9.29 10.54
C LEU A 3 -2.22 10.46 11.46
N GLU A 4 -1.26 11.35 11.69
CA GLU A 4 -1.40 12.51 12.58
C GLU A 4 -1.10 13.79 11.78
N HIS A 5 -2.07 14.71 11.72
CA HIS A 5 -1.95 16.03 11.09
C HIS A 5 -1.47 16.02 9.63
N ILE A 6 -1.89 15.02 8.85
CA ILE A 6 -1.37 14.83 7.49
C ILE A 6 -1.88 15.93 6.56
N THR A 7 -0.95 16.76 6.09
CA THR A 7 -1.21 17.78 5.07
C THR A 7 -0.34 17.55 3.86
N LYS A 8 -0.96 17.51 2.67
CA LYS A 8 -0.26 17.34 1.40
C LYS A 8 -0.70 18.37 0.39
N LYS A 9 0.25 19.17 -0.07
CA LYS A 9 0.08 20.17 -1.12
C LYS A 9 0.86 19.79 -2.38
N TYR A 10 0.31 20.17 -3.52
CA TYR A 10 0.99 20.16 -4.83
C TYR A 10 0.90 21.57 -5.40
N GLY A 11 2.02 22.31 -5.36
CA GLY A 11 2.00 23.75 -5.61
C GLY A 11 1.08 24.45 -4.60
N SER A 12 0.12 25.22 -5.12
CA SER A 12 -0.90 25.91 -4.30
C SER A 12 -2.10 25.03 -3.94
N ASN A 13 -2.24 23.83 -4.54
CA ASN A 13 -3.41 23.00 -4.33
C ASN A 13 -3.23 22.10 -3.09
N VAL A 14 -4.14 22.24 -2.12
CA VAL A 14 -4.19 21.39 -0.91
C VAL A 14 -5.00 20.15 -1.23
N VAL A 15 -4.35 18.99 -1.28
CA VAL A 15 -4.98 17.71 -1.60
C VAL A 15 -5.38 16.96 -0.33
N LEU A 16 -4.54 17.00 0.70
CA LEU A 16 -4.86 16.55 2.06
C LEU A 16 -4.68 17.75 2.99
N ASN A 17 -5.65 17.99 3.88
CA ASN A 17 -5.67 19.14 4.76
C ASN A 17 -5.90 18.67 6.20
N ASP A 18 -4.82 18.59 6.96
CA ASP A 18 -4.81 18.27 8.39
C ASP A 18 -5.69 17.06 8.75
N ILE A 19 -5.39 15.89 8.15
CA ILE A 19 -6.17 14.67 8.37
C ILE A 19 -5.54 13.80 9.46
N ASP A 20 -6.38 13.30 10.36
CA ASP A 20 -6.05 12.30 11.36
C ASP A 20 -6.80 11.00 11.10
N PHE A 21 -6.11 9.87 11.25
CA PHE A 21 -6.76 8.56 11.15
C PHE A 21 -6.00 7.48 11.92
N ASP A 22 -6.74 6.67 12.69
CA ASP A 22 -6.20 5.48 13.34
C ASP A 22 -6.87 4.23 12.75
N PHE A 23 -6.09 3.40 12.07
CA PHE A 23 -6.59 2.17 11.45
C PHE A 23 -6.90 1.08 12.47
N GLY A 24 -6.32 1.13 13.67
CA GLY A 24 -6.37 0.06 14.67
C GLY A 24 -5.89 -1.28 14.13
N ASP A 25 -6.11 -2.35 14.92
CA ASP A 25 -5.74 -3.72 14.53
C ASP A 25 -6.89 -4.43 13.80
N SER A 26 -6.53 -5.25 12.81
CA SER A 26 -7.43 -6.21 12.16
C SER A 26 -8.74 -5.64 11.58
N ARG A 27 -8.71 -4.41 11.06
CA ARG A 27 -9.87 -3.78 10.42
C ARG A 27 -9.76 -3.77 8.90
N ILE A 28 -10.88 -4.05 8.24
CA ILE A 28 -11.08 -3.72 6.82
C ILE A 28 -11.66 -2.32 6.77
N VAL A 29 -10.96 -1.39 6.11
CA VAL A 29 -11.37 0.02 6.01
C VAL A 29 -11.63 0.36 4.54
N GLY A 30 -12.81 0.92 4.26
CA GLY A 30 -13.15 1.43 2.93
C GLY A 30 -12.94 2.94 2.84
N LEU A 31 -12.08 3.40 1.93
CA LEU A 31 -11.87 4.82 1.64
C LEU A 31 -12.72 5.26 0.44
N ILE A 32 -13.82 5.97 0.70
CA ILE A 32 -14.81 6.37 -0.31
C ILE A 32 -14.75 7.88 -0.54
N GLY A 33 -14.94 8.30 -1.79
CA GLY A 33 -15.03 9.71 -2.15
C GLY A 33 -14.93 9.92 -3.66
N LYS A 34 -15.22 11.14 -4.13
CA LYS A 34 -15.16 11.50 -5.55
C LYS A 34 -13.75 11.34 -6.14
N ASN A 35 -13.64 11.26 -7.46
CA ASN A 35 -12.34 11.29 -8.13
C ASN A 35 -11.65 12.63 -7.86
N GLY A 36 -10.33 12.59 -7.64
CA GLY A 36 -9.53 13.78 -7.32
C GLY A 36 -9.54 14.21 -5.85
N VAL A 37 -10.35 13.62 -4.97
CA VAL A 37 -10.45 14.02 -3.54
C VAL A 37 -9.22 13.64 -2.68
N GLY A 38 -8.18 13.03 -3.28
CA GLY A 38 -6.95 12.69 -2.56
C GLY A 38 -6.83 11.24 -2.06
N LYS A 39 -7.76 10.33 -2.41
CA LYS A 39 -7.71 8.92 -1.98
C LYS A 39 -6.35 8.24 -2.27
N THR A 40 -5.91 8.32 -3.52
CA THR A 40 -4.61 7.80 -3.94
C THR A 40 -3.45 8.49 -3.22
N THR A 41 -3.59 9.77 -2.91
CA THR A 41 -2.58 10.54 -2.16
C THR A 41 -2.46 10.01 -0.72
N VAL A 42 -3.58 9.76 -0.03
CA VAL A 42 -3.57 9.13 1.30
C VAL A 42 -2.88 7.77 1.25
N MET A 43 -3.29 6.90 0.32
CA MET A 43 -2.69 5.57 0.18
C MET A 43 -1.17 5.63 -0.09
N LYS A 44 -0.72 6.58 -0.91
CA LYS A 44 0.70 6.80 -1.21
C LYS A 44 1.49 7.42 -0.05
N VAL A 45 0.83 8.15 0.86
CA VAL A 45 1.45 8.61 2.11
C VAL A 45 1.61 7.43 3.07
N MET A 46 0.55 6.63 3.25
CA MET A 46 0.54 5.46 4.14
C MET A 46 1.60 4.42 3.80
N ASN A 47 1.88 4.20 2.51
CA ASN A 47 2.85 3.21 2.05
C ASN A 47 4.27 3.78 1.81
N GLY A 48 4.50 5.05 2.15
CA GLY A 48 5.80 5.70 2.00
C GLY A 48 6.19 6.13 0.58
N ASN A 49 5.33 5.99 -0.44
CA ASN A 49 5.64 6.48 -1.79
C ASN A 49 5.62 8.02 -1.90
N ILE A 50 4.93 8.72 -0.99
CA ILE A 50 5.00 10.18 -0.85
C ILE A 50 5.61 10.48 0.52
N ILE A 51 6.83 11.03 0.52
CA ILE A 51 7.55 11.42 1.74
C ILE A 51 7.49 12.92 2.05
N LYS A 52 7.06 13.74 1.08
CA LYS A 52 6.95 15.20 1.25
C LYS A 52 5.52 15.58 1.64
N PHE A 53 5.23 15.59 2.93
CA PHE A 53 3.96 16.01 3.54
C PHE A 53 4.26 16.57 4.94
N ASP A 54 3.34 17.35 5.50
CA ASP A 54 3.39 17.77 6.91
C ASP A 54 2.61 16.75 7.75
N GLY A 55 2.98 16.60 9.03
CA GLY A 55 2.40 15.62 9.95
C GLY A 55 3.29 14.39 10.14
N LYS A 56 2.70 13.30 10.67
CA LYS A 56 3.41 12.06 11.01
C LYS A 56 2.59 10.82 10.64
N VAL A 57 3.28 9.82 10.09
CA VAL A 57 2.74 8.46 9.92
C VAL A 57 3.42 7.58 10.97
N ASP A 58 2.63 7.03 11.88
CA ASP A 58 3.08 6.06 12.88
C ASP A 58 2.74 4.64 12.42
N ILE A 59 3.76 3.80 12.34
CA ILE A 59 3.60 2.39 11.96
C ILE A 59 4.55 1.51 12.76
N ASP A 60 3.99 0.45 13.34
CA ASP A 60 4.75 -0.47 14.19
C ASP A 60 5.82 -1.26 13.42
N ASN A 61 5.50 -1.65 12.18
CA ASN A 61 6.44 -2.36 11.32
C ASN A 61 6.23 -2.01 9.83
N ALA A 62 7.11 -1.15 9.32
CA ALA A 62 7.10 -0.73 7.91
C ALA A 62 7.41 -1.88 6.92
N ASP A 63 8.12 -2.94 7.34
CA ASP A 63 8.47 -4.08 6.48
C ASP A 63 7.29 -5.01 6.17
N ASN A 64 6.13 -4.76 6.80
CA ASN A 64 4.92 -5.57 6.65
C ASN A 64 3.81 -4.84 5.86
N ILE A 65 4.14 -3.76 5.13
CA ILE A 65 3.18 -3.10 4.24
C ILE A 65 3.26 -3.69 2.83
N GLY A 66 2.15 -4.32 2.37
CA GLY A 66 1.92 -4.62 0.96
C GLY A 66 0.90 -3.64 0.36
N PHE A 67 1.08 -3.26 -0.90
CA PHE A 67 0.14 -2.37 -1.58
C PHE A 67 -0.04 -2.70 -3.06
N LEU A 68 -1.25 -2.44 -3.56
CA LEU A 68 -1.60 -2.46 -4.97
C LEU A 68 -2.38 -1.18 -5.27
N ILE A 69 -1.71 -0.20 -5.86
CA ILE A 69 -2.30 1.10 -6.19
C ILE A 69 -2.37 1.22 -7.71
N GLU A 70 -3.57 1.46 -8.24
CA GLU A 70 -3.89 1.58 -9.66
C GLU A 70 -3.60 0.31 -10.47
N HIS A 71 -2.33 0.05 -10.81
CA HIS A 71 -1.91 -1.09 -11.62
C HIS A 71 -0.74 -1.82 -10.96
N PRO A 72 -0.73 -3.17 -10.97
CA PRO A 72 0.35 -3.95 -10.40
C PRO A 72 1.64 -3.70 -11.20
N LYS A 73 2.76 -3.56 -10.50
CA LYS A 73 4.09 -3.35 -11.12
C LYS A 73 4.76 -4.70 -11.35
N LEU A 74 4.22 -5.48 -12.29
CA LEU A 74 4.74 -6.80 -12.65
C LEU A 74 5.60 -6.73 -13.91
N TYR A 75 6.42 -7.76 -14.11
CA TYR A 75 7.07 -8.01 -15.39
C TYR A 75 6.10 -8.75 -16.31
N ASP A 76 5.48 -8.02 -17.23
CA ASP A 76 4.41 -8.52 -18.10
C ASP A 76 4.87 -9.65 -19.03
N ASN A 77 6.16 -9.72 -19.34
CA ASN A 77 6.77 -10.80 -20.14
C ASN A 77 7.14 -12.03 -19.30
N LYS A 78 6.65 -12.14 -18.06
CA LYS A 78 6.92 -13.24 -17.13
C LYS A 78 5.63 -13.79 -16.54
N SER A 79 5.66 -15.05 -16.08
CA SER A 79 4.51 -15.66 -15.41
C SER A 79 4.22 -15.03 -14.04
N GLY A 80 3.00 -15.20 -13.55
CA GLY A 80 2.64 -14.77 -12.18
C GLY A 80 3.54 -15.42 -11.12
N LEU A 81 3.80 -16.74 -11.26
CA LEU A 81 4.70 -17.47 -10.36
C LEU A 81 6.14 -16.92 -10.40
N TYR A 82 6.63 -16.49 -11.57
CA TYR A 82 7.94 -15.85 -11.66
C TYR A 82 7.98 -14.54 -10.87
N ASN A 83 6.97 -13.69 -11.04
CA ASN A 83 6.88 -12.43 -10.31
C ASN A 83 6.81 -12.66 -8.79
N LEU A 84 6.01 -13.63 -8.32
CA LEU A 84 5.92 -13.99 -6.91
C LEU A 84 7.27 -14.43 -6.34
N LYS A 85 7.99 -15.32 -7.04
CA LYS A 85 9.33 -15.77 -6.64
C LYS A 85 10.33 -14.62 -6.59
N LEU A 86 10.32 -13.75 -7.60
CA LEU A 86 11.22 -12.61 -7.68
C LEU A 86 11.01 -11.64 -6.51
N PHE A 87 9.76 -11.23 -6.24
CA PHE A 87 9.48 -10.30 -5.13
C PHE A 87 9.77 -10.93 -3.77
N ALA A 88 9.48 -12.23 -3.58
CA ALA A 88 9.83 -12.93 -2.36
C ALA A 88 11.35 -12.92 -2.06
N GLN A 89 12.17 -13.02 -3.11
CA GLN A 89 13.63 -12.90 -3.01
C GLN A 89 14.07 -11.46 -2.73
N VAL A 90 13.55 -10.48 -3.49
CA VAL A 90 13.90 -9.05 -3.33
C VAL A 90 13.55 -8.53 -1.93
N LEU A 91 12.43 -8.99 -1.37
CA LEU A 91 11.98 -8.60 -0.03
C LEU A 91 12.67 -9.39 1.10
N GLY A 92 13.55 -10.35 0.77
CA GLY A 92 14.26 -11.16 1.77
C GLY A 92 13.37 -12.09 2.60
N LYS A 93 12.12 -12.36 2.17
CA LYS A 93 11.16 -13.20 2.91
C LYS A 93 11.25 -14.68 2.55
N GLY A 94 11.97 -15.02 1.47
CA GLY A 94 12.02 -16.39 0.94
C GLY A 94 10.72 -16.81 0.25
N PHE A 95 10.77 -17.84 -0.59
CA PHE A 95 9.61 -18.31 -1.34
C PHE A 95 9.01 -19.57 -0.70
N ASP A 96 7.83 -19.44 -0.12
CA ASP A 96 7.05 -20.57 0.39
C ASP A 96 6.13 -21.13 -0.70
N LYS A 97 6.50 -22.29 -1.25
CA LYS A 97 5.73 -22.96 -2.30
C LYS A 97 4.38 -23.44 -1.79
N ALA A 98 4.31 -24.02 -0.59
CA ALA A 98 3.07 -24.61 -0.07
C ALA A 98 2.03 -23.52 0.20
N TYR A 99 2.46 -22.38 0.77
CA TYR A 99 1.60 -21.22 0.95
C TYR A 99 1.17 -20.60 -0.37
N THR A 100 2.08 -20.50 -1.34
CA THR A 100 1.76 -19.96 -2.68
C THR A 100 0.73 -20.81 -3.39
N ASP A 101 0.91 -22.14 -3.42
CA ASP A 101 -0.04 -23.06 -4.05
C ASP A 101 -1.43 -22.94 -3.39
N LYS A 102 -1.49 -22.87 -2.06
CA LYS A 102 -2.75 -22.65 -1.31
C LYS A 102 -3.46 -21.34 -1.71
N ILE A 103 -2.72 -20.25 -1.94
CA ILE A 103 -3.30 -18.99 -2.40
C ILE A 103 -3.85 -19.13 -3.82
N ILE A 104 -3.08 -19.74 -4.73
CA ILE A 104 -3.47 -19.95 -6.13
C ILE A 104 -4.78 -20.74 -6.18
N ASP A 105 -4.85 -21.84 -5.41
CA ASP A 105 -6.06 -22.66 -5.29
C ASP A 105 -7.25 -21.86 -4.75
N ALA A 106 -7.04 -20.96 -3.78
CA ALA A 106 -8.10 -20.11 -3.22
C ALA A 106 -8.66 -19.10 -4.22
N PHE A 107 -7.91 -18.76 -5.27
CA PHE A 107 -8.37 -17.95 -6.39
C PHE A 107 -8.98 -18.78 -7.53
N GLY A 108 -9.04 -20.11 -7.39
CA GLY A 108 -9.64 -21.02 -8.37
C GLY A 108 -8.80 -21.22 -9.64
N MET A 109 -7.48 -21.08 -9.53
CA MET A 109 -6.52 -21.27 -10.62
C MET A 109 -5.79 -22.61 -10.53
#